data_AF-A0A936KAV6-F1
#
_entry.id   AF-A0A936KAV6-F1
#
_cell.length_a   1.000
_cell.length_b   1.000
_cell.length_c   1.000
_cell.angle_alpha   90.00
_cell.angle_beta   90.00
_cell.angle_gamma   90.00
#
_symmetry.space_group_name_H-M   'P 1'
#
loop_
_entity.id
_entity.type
_entity.pdbx_description
1 polymer ?
#
loop_
_entity_poly.entity_id
_entity_poly.type
_entity_poly.pdbx_seq_one_letter_code
_entity_poly.pdbx_strand_id
1 'polypeptide(L)' 'MSGNYEDIGSFDTQEEINQWAARNNIDRRDISIQQGRKLRVAISRDTTNLSDQELRESRRNGFF' A
#
# COMPACT_ATOMS: atom_id res chain seq x y z
N MET A 1 0.35 19.48 0.66
CA MET A 1 -0.49 18.39 0.12
C MET A 1 -0.73 17.42 1.26
N SER A 2 -1.83 17.61 1.98
CA SER A 2 -2.16 16.83 3.18
C SER A 2 -3.48 16.11 2.90
N GLY A 3 -3.53 14.78 3.05
CA GLY A 3 -4.78 14.15 3.49
C GLY A 3 -5.11 12.73 3.02
N ASN A 4 -4.85 12.35 1.77
CA ASN A 4 -5.60 11.22 1.21
C ASN A 4 -4.79 9.94 1.02
N TYR A 5 -3.48 9.93 1.28
CA TYR A 5 -2.67 8.72 1.13
C TYR A 5 -2.23 8.16 2.48
N GLU A 6 -2.44 6.87 2.69
CA GLU A 6 -2.02 6.13 3.86
C GLU A 6 -0.82 5.22 3.55
N ASP A 7 0.27 5.37 4.31
CA ASP A 7 1.49 4.56 4.14
C ASP A 7 1.24 3.11 4.58
N ILE A 8 1.39 2.16 3.65
CA ILE A 8 1.13 0.74 3.93
C ILE A 8 2.41 -0.03 4.25
N GLY A 9 3.56 0.47 3.84
CA GLY A 9 4.83 -0.18 4.07
C GLY A 9 5.87 0.10 3.00
N SER A 10 6.99 -0.62 3.12
CA SER A 10 8.12 -0.57 2.20
C SER A 10 8.31 -1.93 1.55
N PHE A 11 8.49 -1.93 0.23
CA PHE A 11 8.72 -3.11 -0.59
C PHE A 11 10.11 -3.02 -1.24
N ASP A 12 10.69 -4.16 -1.59
CA ASP A 12 12.01 -4.20 -2.22
C ASP A 12 11.89 -4.12 -3.75
N THR A 13 10.80 -4.64 -4.32
CA THR A 13 10.55 -4.58 -5.78
C THR A 13 9.15 -4.10 -6.14
N GLN A 14 9.00 -3.57 -7.36
CA GLN A 14 7.70 -3.15 -7.87
C GLN A 14 6.76 -4.33 -8.16
N GLU A 15 7.32 -5.52 -8.33
CA GLU A 15 6.55 -6.74 -8.55
C GLU A 15 5.84 -7.20 -7.27
N GLU A 16 6.50 -7.08 -6.10
CA GLU A 16 5.87 -7.33 -4.80
C GLU A 16 4.70 -6.39 -4.54
N ILE A 17 4.84 -5.11 -4.90
CA ILE A 17 3.77 -4.11 -4.80
C ILE A 17 2.57 -4.54 -5.64
N ASN A 18 2.82 -4.99 -6.87
CA ASN A 18 1.78 -5.45 -7.79
C ASN A 18 1.07 -6.71 -7.29
N GLN A 19 1.81 -7.66 -6.71
CA GLN A 19 1.22 -8.87 -6.12
C GLN A 19 0.39 -8.54 -4.88
N TRP A 20 0.87 -7.64 -4.01
CA TRP A 20 0.12 -7.17 -2.85
C TRP A 20 -1.17 -6.47 -3.29
N ALA A 21 -1.09 -5.57 -4.27
CA ALA A 21 -2.25 -4.85 -4.79
C ALA A 21 -3.30 -5.80 -5.35
N ALA A 22 -2.89 -6.80 -6.15
CA ALA A 22 -3.79 -7.80 -6.71
C ALA A 22 -4.47 -8.66 -5.62
N ARG A 23 -3.73 -9.08 -4.58
CA ARG A 23 -4.29 -9.85 -3.45
C ARG A 23 -5.32 -9.06 -2.65
N ASN A 24 -5.14 -7.74 -2.55
CA ASN A 24 -6.01 -6.86 -1.78
C ASN A 24 -7.06 -6.14 -2.65
N ASN A 25 -7.17 -6.49 -3.95
CA ASN A 25 -8.08 -5.88 -4.91
C ASN A 25 -7.95 -4.33 -4.97
N ILE A 26 -6.72 -3.84 -4.90
CA ILE A 26 -6.37 -2.41 -4.99
C ILE A 26 -6.03 -2.09 -6.45
N ASP A 27 -6.64 -1.03 -7.01
CA ASP A 27 -6.23 -0.52 -8.33
C ASP A 27 -4.88 0.19 -8.22
N ARG A 28 -3.97 -0.08 -9.17
CA ARG A 28 -2.65 0.55 -9.23
C ARG A 28 -2.71 2.07 -9.35
N ARG A 29 -3.80 2.63 -9.89
CA ARG A 29 -4.00 4.08 -10.00
C ARG A 29 -4.07 4.76 -8.64
N ASP A 30 -4.42 3.99 -7.62
CA ASP A 30 -4.62 4.47 -6.26
C ASP A 30 -3.38 4.28 -5.40
N ILE A 31 -2.30 3.75 -5.98
CA ILE A 31 -1.04 3.46 -5.33
C ILE A 31 -0.04 4.55 -5.70
N SER A 32 0.43 5.26 -4.69
CA SER A 32 1.56 6.18 -4.78
C SER A 32 2.83 5.46 -4.34
N ILE A 33 3.77 5.29 -5.28
CA ILE A 33 5.08 4.67 -5.02
C ILE A 33 6.13 5.78 -4.94
N GLN A 34 6.83 5.85 -3.81
CA GLN A 34 7.96 6.75 -3.61
C GLN A 34 9.25 5.94 -3.62
N GLN A 35 10.13 6.24 -4.58
CA GLN A 35 11.45 5.63 -4.67
C GLN A 35 12.41 6.29 -3.67
N GLY A 36 12.94 5.49 -2.75
CA GLY A 36 14.04 5.84 -1.87
C GLY A 36 15.04 4.67 -1.77
N ARG A 37 15.62 4.45 -0.59
CA ARG A 37 16.48 3.28 -0.33
C ARG A 37 15.71 1.94 -0.40
N LYS A 38 14.38 2.01 -0.27
CA LYS A 38 13.36 0.98 -0.54
C LYS A 38 12.18 1.66 -1.25
N LEU A 39 11.28 0.89 -1.86
CA LEU A 39 10.05 1.42 -2.46
C LEU A 39 9.01 1.62 -1.36
N ARG A 40 8.74 2.87 -0.98
CA ARG A 40 7.64 3.17 -0.06
C ARG A 40 6.34 3.25 -0.83
N VAL A 41 5.30 2.65 -0.27
CA VAL A 41 3.98 2.63 -0.89
C VAL A 41 2.98 3.27 0.04
N ALA A 42 2.22 4.20 -0.52
CA ALA A 42 1.05 4.78 0.11
C ALA A 42 -0.16 4.62 -0.80
N ILE A 43 -1.33 4.33 -0.23
CA ILE A 43 -2.56 4.11 -0.99
C ILE A 43 -3.57 5.21 -0.69
N SER A 44 -4.42 5.54 -1.66
CA SER A 44 -5.53 6.46 -1.40
C SER A 44 -6.52 5.85 -0.41
N ARG A 45 -6.97 6.64 0.57
CA ARG A 45 -8.02 6.26 1.53
C ARG A 45 -9.39 6.12 0.88
N ASP A 46 -9.62 6.84 -0.20
CA ASP A 46 -10.91 6.86 -0.89
C ASP A 46 -11.15 5.60 -1.74
N THR A 47 -10.11 4.79 -1.93
CA THR A 47 -10.13 3.65 -2.87
C THR A 47 -10.02 2.31 -2.14
N THR A 48 -9.76 2.35 -0.85
CA THR A 48 -9.77 1.16 -0.01
C THR A 48 -11.18 0.91 0.51
N ASN A 49 -11.85 -0.10 -0.05
CA ASN A 49 -12.94 -0.79 0.64
C ASN A 49 -12.43 -1.61 1.85
N LEU A 50 -11.11 -1.59 2.11
CA LEU A 50 -10.50 -2.19 3.28
C LEU A 50 -10.87 -1.36 4.50
N SER A 51 -11.43 -2.02 5.50
CA SER A 51 -11.67 -1.41 6.80
C SER A 51 -10.36 -1.00 7.48
N ASP A 52 -10.41 0.00 8.37
CA ASP A 52 -9.26 0.43 9.20
C ASP A 52 -8.56 -0.75 9.92
N GLN A 53 -9.30 -1.83 10.20
CA GLN A 53 -8.80 -3.05 10.80
C GLN A 53 -7.92 -3.86 9.83
N GLU A 54 -8.36 -4.05 8.59
CA GLU A 54 -7.61 -4.78 7.56
C GLU A 54 -6.31 -4.05 7.18
N LEU A 55 -6.33 -2.72 7.16
CA LEU A 55 -5.12 -1.91 6.96
C LEU A 55 -4.12 -2.07 8.12
N ARG A 56 -4.59 -2.10 9.36
CA ARG A 56 -3.74 -2.36 10.53
C ARG A 56 -3.21 -3.78 10.55
N GLU A 57 -3.99 -4.75 10.10
CA GLU A 57 -3.56 -6.14 9.99
C GLU A 57 -2.52 -6.32 8.88
N SER A 58 -2.67 -5.64 7.74
CA SER A 58 -1.66 -5.63 6.66
C SER A 58 -0.33 -5.02 7.14
N ARG A 59 -0.38 -3.95 7.93
CA ARG A 59 0.81 -3.35 8.58
C ARG A 59 1.46 -4.27 9.63
N ARG A 60 0.65 -5.00 10.40
CA ARG A 60 1.13 -5.87 11.50
C ARG A 60 1.67 -7.20 11.00
N ASN A 61 1.09 -7.74 9.94
CA ASN A 61 1.53 -8.96 9.27
C ASN A 61 2.56 -8.70 8.16
N GLY A 62 3.30 -7.57 8.23
CA GLY A 62 4.34 -7.20 7.26
C GLY A 62 5.06 -8.43 6.73
N PHE A 63 4.73 -8.81 5.50
CA PHE A 63 5.34 -9.95 4.85
C PHE A 63 6.77 -9.55 4.46
N PHE A 64 7.69 -10.44 4.82
CA PHE A 64 9.15 -10.38 4.65
C PHE A 64 9.58 -10.00 3.23
#